data_AF-A0AA42Y203-F1
#
_entry.id   AF-A0AA42Y203-F1
#
_cell.length_a   1.000
_cell.length_b   1.000
_cell.length_c   1.000
_cell.angle_alpha   90.00
_cell.angle_beta   90.00
_cell.angle_gamma   90.00
#
_symmetry.space_group_name_H-M   'P 1'
#
loop_
_entity.id
_entity.type
_entity.pdbx_description
1 polymer ?
#
loop_
_entity_poly.entity_id
_entity_poly.type
_entity_poly.pdbx_seq_one_letter_code
_entity_poly.pdbx_strand_id
1 'polypeptide(L)'
;MSIEFRLLGIPVRIHLWFWLMALWLWTLDSAEGWAGLLIWVAVVLQGILMHELGHALAGRAFGRTPRIELVALGGITWWEQREPMSPLRNLLVSAAGPAVGIFVGSLSLVLMDVLQIPDPSLGRYLFRSLVWVNLGWGLLNLLPIMPLDGGNIVAALFDFAVPSRGRLLASYVSFAVIGMLFVVTVATRMYPATILLLLLGFSTYQVFRAERQRSTILPRGLVEQAFMALERGDGAGLVEAASQLVAKGGSTEDLDEAFHLLAWGRLLGGEPREAEAALRSMSGDRIADPALEGAVLVELGRPNDAIPLLEQACERGGTFAEGYYVKAVRDLGAFSQAAQFLSRPGAPRLSAKAVHTLQQLALAAKAFEAAQKLASLPALQPATDQENA
;
A
#
# COMPACT_ATOMS: atom_id res chain seq x y z
N MET A 1 12.54 -21.48 23.55
CA MET A 1 13.46 -22.59 23.23
C MET A 1 13.24 -22.97 21.77
N SER A 2 14.29 -22.97 20.97
CA SER A 2 14.26 -23.35 19.55
C SER A 2 15.49 -24.18 19.19
N ILE A 3 15.34 -25.09 18.24
CA ILE A 3 16.44 -25.89 17.67
C ILE A 3 16.82 -25.27 16.34
N GLU A 4 18.11 -25.07 16.08
CA GLU A 4 18.60 -24.48 14.84
C GLU A 4 19.61 -25.42 14.16
N PHE A 5 19.46 -25.60 12.85
CA PHE A 5 20.40 -26.35 12.02
C PHE A 5 20.37 -25.82 10.58
N ARG A 6 21.23 -26.36 9.71
CA ARG A 6 21.24 -26.03 8.28
C ARG A 6 20.93 -27.28 7.46
N LEU A 7 20.04 -27.14 6.47
CA LEU A 7 19.69 -28.18 5.52
C LEU A 7 19.92 -27.66 4.10
N LEU A 8 20.78 -28.33 3.31
CA LEU A 8 21.16 -27.87 1.95
C LEU A 8 21.67 -26.41 1.91
N GLY A 9 22.28 -25.94 3.01
CA GLY A 9 22.74 -24.55 3.17
C GLY A 9 21.67 -23.55 3.62
N ILE A 10 20.42 -24.00 3.81
CA ILE A 10 19.28 -23.18 4.23
C ILE A 10 19.15 -23.28 5.77
N PRO A 11 19.11 -22.15 6.51
CA PRO A 11 18.86 -22.17 7.95
C PRO A 11 17.44 -22.66 8.26
N VAL A 12 17.33 -23.63 9.17
CA VAL A 12 16.07 -24.18 9.65
C VAL A 12 16.00 -23.98 11.17
N ARG A 13 14.91 -23.35 11.64
CA ARG A 13 14.62 -23.15 13.06
C ARG A 13 13.33 -23.87 13.42
N ILE A 14 13.34 -24.68 14.48
CA ILE A 14 12.16 -25.38 14.98
C ILE A 14 11.80 -24.82 16.35
N HIS A 15 10.58 -24.28 16.49
CA HIS A 15 10.08 -23.74 17.74
C HIS A 15 9.45 -24.81 18.62
N LEU A 16 9.47 -24.63 19.95
CA LEU A 16 8.85 -25.57 20.89
C LEU A 16 7.37 -25.87 20.55
N TRP A 17 6.62 -24.86 20.12
CA TRP A 17 5.20 -25.00 19.79
C TRP A 17 4.91 -25.95 18.63
N PHE A 18 5.88 -26.17 17.73
CA PHE A 18 5.77 -27.16 16.68
C PHE A 18 5.61 -28.57 17.27
N TRP A 19 6.46 -28.93 18.23
CA TRP A 19 6.44 -30.24 18.88
C TRP A 19 5.17 -30.46 19.71
N LEU A 20 4.71 -29.41 20.40
CA LEU A 20 3.46 -29.46 21.17
C LEU A 20 2.25 -29.64 20.25
N MET A 21 2.22 -28.98 19.09
CA MET A 21 1.14 -29.20 18.11
C MET A 21 1.18 -30.62 17.54
N ALA A 22 2.36 -31.13 17.15
CA ALA A 22 2.50 -32.48 16.62
C ALA A 22 1.98 -33.51 17.63
N LEU A 23 2.32 -33.35 18.91
CA LEU A 23 1.79 -34.19 20.00
C LEU A 23 0.27 -34.05 20.14
N TRP A 24 -0.27 -32.83 20.12
CA TRP A 24 -1.71 -32.61 20.22
C TRP A 24 -2.49 -33.25 19.06
N LEU A 25 -2.01 -33.09 17.82
CA LEU A 25 -2.64 -33.72 16.65
C LEU A 25 -2.61 -35.25 16.73
N TRP A 26 -1.53 -35.84 17.25
CA TRP A 26 -1.47 -37.28 17.49
C TRP A 26 -2.57 -37.74 18.44
N THR A 27 -2.89 -36.94 19.48
CA THR A 27 -3.94 -37.33 20.44
C THR A 27 -5.32 -37.52 19.80
N LEU A 28 -5.56 -36.92 18.63
CA LEU A 28 -6.80 -37.04 17.88
C LEU A 28 -6.94 -38.39 17.13
N ASP A 29 -5.84 -39.12 16.94
CA ASP A 29 -5.77 -40.36 16.13
C ASP A 29 -4.92 -41.44 16.84
N SER A 30 -5.07 -41.55 18.16
CA SER A 30 -4.17 -42.27 19.10
C SER A 30 -4.24 -43.81 19.02
N ALA A 31 -4.04 -44.41 17.85
CA ALA A 31 -4.25 -45.85 17.64
C ALA A 31 -3.05 -46.76 18.00
N GLU A 32 -1.82 -46.25 18.01
CA GLU A 32 -0.60 -47.10 17.89
C GLU A 32 0.44 -46.94 19.03
N GLY A 33 0.03 -46.38 20.18
CA GLY A 33 0.90 -46.22 21.36
C GLY A 33 2.17 -45.38 21.12
N TRP A 34 3.22 -45.60 21.91
CA TRP A 34 4.45 -44.78 21.85
C TRP A 34 5.21 -44.91 20.52
N ALA A 35 5.18 -46.08 19.88
CA ALA A 35 5.80 -46.27 18.56
C ALA A 35 5.09 -45.45 17.48
N GLY A 36 3.74 -45.43 17.52
CA GLY A 36 2.93 -44.56 16.68
C GLY A 36 3.24 -43.09 16.85
N LEU A 37 3.39 -42.61 18.11
CA LEU A 37 3.76 -41.23 18.37
C LEU A 37 5.11 -40.85 17.73
N LEU A 38 6.12 -41.70 17.84
CA LEU A 38 7.43 -41.46 17.23
C LEU A 38 7.35 -41.38 15.70
N ILE A 39 6.59 -42.31 15.08
CA ILE A 39 6.32 -42.30 13.65
C ILE A 39 5.60 -41.00 13.25
N TRP A 40 4.55 -40.64 13.96
CA TRP A 40 3.76 -39.45 13.69
C TRP A 40 4.59 -38.18 13.73
N VAL A 41 5.36 -37.98 14.81
CA VAL A 41 6.22 -36.79 14.97
C VAL A 41 7.26 -36.73 13.85
N ALA A 42 7.88 -37.87 13.50
CA ALA A 42 8.84 -37.93 12.40
C ALA A 42 8.20 -37.59 11.05
N VAL A 43 6.99 -38.09 10.78
CA VAL A 43 6.26 -37.83 9.53
C VAL A 43 5.80 -36.37 9.45
N VAL A 44 5.26 -35.80 10.54
CA VAL A 44 4.86 -34.38 10.59
C VAL A 44 6.05 -33.46 10.35
N LEU A 45 7.18 -33.75 11.00
CA LEU A 45 8.43 -33.03 10.76
C LEU A 45 8.88 -33.17 9.30
N GLN A 46 8.90 -34.39 8.78
CA GLN A 46 9.27 -34.65 7.39
C GLN A 46 8.37 -33.89 6.41
N GLY A 47 7.05 -33.98 6.54
CA GLY A 47 6.12 -33.39 5.58
C GLY A 47 6.17 -31.88 5.56
N ILE A 48 6.10 -31.24 6.74
CA ILE A 48 6.18 -29.77 6.82
C ILE A 48 7.55 -29.29 6.36
N LEU A 49 8.64 -29.94 6.77
CA LEU A 49 9.99 -29.55 6.34
C LEU A 49 10.18 -29.70 4.83
N MET A 50 9.70 -30.79 4.22
CA MET A 50 9.79 -31.00 2.78
C MET A 50 8.93 -30.01 2.00
N HIS A 51 7.74 -29.66 2.50
CA HIS A 51 6.88 -28.61 1.95
C HIS A 51 7.61 -27.26 1.93
N GLU A 52 8.13 -26.81 3.07
CA GLU A 52 8.88 -25.54 3.17
C GLU A 52 10.16 -25.57 2.33
N LEU A 53 10.84 -26.72 2.27
CA LEU A 53 12.03 -26.87 1.45
C LEU A 53 11.69 -26.72 -0.05
N GLY A 54 10.51 -27.14 -0.49
CA GLY A 54 10.00 -26.89 -1.84
C GLY A 54 9.95 -25.41 -2.17
N HIS A 55 9.32 -24.60 -1.29
CA HIS A 55 9.30 -23.14 -1.44
C HIS A 55 10.71 -22.54 -1.41
N ALA A 56 11.53 -22.96 -0.46
CA ALA A 56 12.87 -22.43 -0.27
C ALA A 56 13.79 -22.70 -1.46
N LEU A 57 13.74 -23.91 -2.03
CA LEU A 57 14.51 -24.27 -3.22
C LEU A 57 14.04 -23.53 -4.46
N ALA A 58 12.73 -23.37 -4.66
CA ALA A 58 12.20 -22.56 -5.75
C ALA A 58 12.61 -21.09 -5.62
N GLY A 59 12.51 -20.50 -4.42
CA GLY A 59 12.97 -19.14 -4.15
C GLY A 59 14.47 -18.98 -4.39
N ARG A 60 15.28 -19.96 -3.97
CA ARG A 60 16.73 -19.97 -4.20
C ARG A 60 17.08 -20.02 -5.68
N ALA A 61 16.34 -20.78 -6.49
CA ALA A 61 16.51 -20.79 -7.94
C ALA A 61 16.25 -19.42 -8.58
N PHE A 62 15.45 -18.58 -7.94
CA PHE A 62 15.21 -17.19 -8.34
C PHE A 62 16.13 -16.17 -7.66
N GLY A 63 17.24 -16.62 -7.07
CA GLY A 63 18.27 -15.76 -6.48
C GLY A 63 17.95 -15.26 -5.06
N ARG A 64 16.99 -15.87 -4.37
CA ARG A 64 16.65 -15.51 -2.98
C ARG A 64 17.48 -16.29 -1.96
N THR A 65 17.65 -15.71 -0.77
CA THR A 65 18.28 -16.38 0.37
C THR A 65 17.20 -16.80 1.38
N PRO A 66 16.67 -18.03 1.29
CA PRO A 66 15.57 -18.48 2.13
C PRO A 66 16.02 -18.84 3.55
N ARG A 67 15.10 -18.76 4.49
CA ARG A 67 15.18 -19.25 5.87
C ARG A 67 13.84 -19.90 6.22
N ILE A 68 13.89 -21.05 6.88
CA ILE A 68 12.71 -21.84 7.24
C ILE A 68 12.52 -21.78 8.75
N GLU A 69 11.31 -21.47 9.20
CA GLU A 69 10.93 -21.58 10.60
C GLU A 69 9.71 -22.50 10.74
N LEU A 70 9.80 -23.51 11.61
CA LEU A 70 8.70 -24.42 11.91
C LEU A 70 8.00 -23.96 13.20
N VAL A 71 6.74 -23.61 13.08
CA VAL A 71 5.88 -23.02 14.12
C VAL A 71 4.68 -23.93 14.39
N ALA A 72 3.79 -23.52 15.31
CA ALA A 72 2.70 -24.38 15.78
C ALA A 72 1.81 -24.91 14.65
N LEU A 73 1.37 -24.05 13.72
CA LEU A 73 0.40 -24.40 12.68
C LEU A 73 1.04 -24.76 11.32
N GLY A 74 2.35 -25.00 11.26
CA GLY A 74 3.04 -25.34 10.02
C GLY A 74 4.46 -24.81 9.95
N GLY A 75 4.91 -24.48 8.75
CA GLY A 75 6.17 -23.82 8.48
C GLY A 75 5.96 -22.45 7.86
N ILE A 76 6.98 -21.61 7.94
CA ILE A 76 7.05 -20.34 7.24
C ILE A 76 8.42 -20.22 6.59
N THR A 77 8.42 -19.96 5.28
CA THR A 77 9.63 -19.66 4.51
C THR A 77 9.68 -18.16 4.21
N TRP A 78 10.69 -17.49 4.73
CA TRP A 78 10.97 -16.08 4.43
C TRP A 78 12.33 -15.94 3.78
N TRP A 79 12.56 -14.83 3.11
CA TRP A 79 13.82 -14.53 2.43
C TRP A 79 14.34 -13.15 2.84
N GLU A 80 15.66 -12.96 2.82
CA GLU A 80 16.29 -11.72 3.31
C GLU A 80 16.02 -10.52 2.40
N GLN A 81 15.89 -10.75 1.09
CA GLN A 81 15.68 -9.69 0.10
C GLN A 81 14.23 -9.17 0.15
N ARG A 82 14.03 -7.88 0.40
CA ARG A 82 12.68 -7.29 0.50
C ARG A 82 12.03 -6.93 -0.84
N GLU A 83 12.77 -7.00 -1.93
CA GLU A 83 12.28 -6.69 -3.27
C GLU A 83 11.15 -7.64 -3.69
N PRO A 84 10.06 -7.15 -4.27
CA PRO A 84 8.98 -8.01 -4.74
C PRO A 84 9.47 -8.94 -5.86
N MET A 85 8.97 -10.17 -5.89
CA MET A 85 9.16 -11.05 -7.05
C MET A 85 8.07 -10.77 -8.08
N SER A 86 8.38 -11.03 -9.36
CA SER A 86 7.39 -11.01 -10.43
C SER A 86 6.24 -11.99 -10.14
N PRO A 87 5.01 -11.74 -10.60
CA PRO A 87 3.86 -12.62 -10.35
C PRO A 87 4.11 -14.10 -10.69
N LEU A 88 4.75 -14.38 -11.83
CA LEU A 88 5.10 -15.76 -12.23
C LEU A 88 6.01 -16.46 -11.21
N ARG A 89 7.02 -15.76 -10.69
CA ARG A 89 7.93 -16.33 -9.69
C ARG A 89 7.21 -16.60 -8.37
N ASN A 90 6.35 -15.69 -7.91
CA ASN A 90 5.51 -15.93 -6.73
C ASN A 90 4.63 -17.15 -6.92
N LEU A 91 3.96 -17.28 -8.07
CA LEU A 91 3.14 -18.43 -8.40
C LEU A 91 3.93 -19.74 -8.34
N LEU A 92 5.11 -19.78 -8.98
CA LEU A 92 5.96 -20.97 -9.00
C LEU A 92 6.49 -21.32 -7.60
N VAL A 93 6.89 -20.33 -6.80
CA VAL A 93 7.32 -20.55 -5.41
C VAL A 93 6.16 -21.10 -4.58
N SER A 94 4.98 -20.48 -4.61
CA SER A 94 3.81 -20.94 -3.86
C SER A 94 3.34 -22.33 -4.31
N ALA A 95 3.48 -22.69 -5.59
CA ALA A 95 3.14 -24.05 -6.05
C ALA A 95 4.16 -25.11 -5.63
N ALA A 96 5.43 -24.73 -5.37
CA ALA A 96 6.52 -25.68 -5.14
C ALA A 96 6.34 -26.53 -3.87
N GLY A 97 5.91 -25.92 -2.76
CA GLY A 97 5.68 -26.65 -1.50
C GLY A 97 4.61 -27.73 -1.63
N PRO A 98 3.38 -27.37 -2.04
CA PRO A 98 2.32 -28.35 -2.30
C PRO A 98 2.71 -29.41 -3.32
N ALA A 99 3.46 -29.07 -4.38
CA ALA A 99 3.91 -30.04 -5.36
C ALA A 99 4.82 -31.12 -4.76
N VAL A 100 5.72 -30.74 -3.83
CA VAL A 100 6.55 -31.71 -3.10
C VAL A 100 5.68 -32.61 -2.21
N GLY A 101 4.74 -32.04 -1.46
CA GLY A 101 3.83 -32.81 -0.61
C GLY A 101 2.97 -33.79 -1.41
N ILE A 102 2.36 -33.33 -2.50
CA ILE A 102 1.56 -34.17 -3.41
C ILE A 102 2.42 -35.31 -3.96
N PHE A 103 3.63 -35.01 -4.45
CA PHE A 103 4.52 -36.05 -4.97
C PHE A 103 4.86 -37.11 -3.92
N VAL A 104 5.30 -36.71 -2.72
CA VAL A 104 5.68 -37.65 -1.65
C VAL A 104 4.48 -38.46 -1.17
N GLY A 105 3.32 -37.82 -0.97
CA GLY A 105 2.13 -38.51 -0.50
C GLY A 105 1.54 -39.46 -1.55
N SER A 106 1.51 -39.07 -2.83
CA SER A 106 1.08 -39.96 -3.92
C SER A 106 2.04 -41.14 -4.09
N LEU A 107 3.35 -40.92 -4.01
CA LEU A 107 4.33 -42.00 -4.05
C LEU A 107 4.15 -42.96 -2.87
N SER A 108 3.92 -42.43 -1.67
CA SER A 108 3.67 -43.24 -0.46
C SER A 108 2.39 -44.07 -0.61
N LEU A 109 1.33 -43.52 -1.22
CA LEU A 109 0.09 -44.24 -1.48
C LEU A 109 0.32 -45.42 -2.43
N VAL A 110 1.05 -45.21 -3.53
CA VAL A 110 1.39 -46.25 -4.50
C VAL A 110 2.27 -47.33 -3.87
N LEU A 111 3.31 -46.95 -3.13
CA LEU A 111 4.21 -47.89 -2.47
C LEU A 111 3.50 -48.73 -1.40
N MET A 112 2.57 -48.15 -0.67
CA MET A 112 1.78 -48.88 0.33
C MET A 112 1.00 -50.04 -0.29
N ASP A 113 0.47 -49.86 -1.50
CA ASP A 113 -0.28 -50.87 -2.24
C ASP A 113 0.65 -51.89 -2.90
N VAL A 114 1.69 -51.42 -3.61
CA VAL A 114 2.66 -52.27 -4.32
C VAL A 114 3.42 -53.19 -3.36
N LEU A 115 3.80 -52.68 -2.18
CA LEU A 115 4.49 -53.47 -1.16
C LEU A 115 3.54 -54.32 -0.31
N GLN A 116 2.24 -54.26 -0.57
CA GLN A 116 1.19 -55.02 0.11
C GLN A 116 1.30 -54.91 1.64
N ILE A 117 1.50 -53.68 2.14
CA ILE A 117 1.74 -53.44 3.57
C ILE A 117 0.51 -53.91 4.39
N PRO A 118 0.68 -54.88 5.31
CA PRO A 118 -0.44 -55.49 6.05
C PRO A 118 -1.21 -54.49 6.91
N ASP A 119 -2.52 -54.68 7.06
CA ASP A 119 -3.40 -53.86 7.91
C ASP A 119 -4.12 -54.76 8.94
N PRO A 120 -3.98 -54.54 10.27
CA PRO A 120 -3.24 -53.46 10.91
C PRO A 120 -1.73 -53.74 11.05
N SER A 121 -0.88 -52.72 10.84
CA SER A 121 0.55 -52.76 11.18
C SER A 121 1.12 -51.35 11.36
N LEU A 122 2.23 -51.23 12.11
CA LEU A 122 2.98 -49.97 12.23
C LEU A 122 3.45 -49.44 10.86
N GLY A 123 3.77 -50.33 9.92
CA GLY A 123 4.10 -49.94 8.55
C GLY A 123 2.91 -49.29 7.84
N ARG A 124 1.71 -49.84 8.00
CA ARG A 124 0.48 -49.27 7.44
C ARG A 124 0.18 -47.91 8.03
N TYR A 125 0.38 -47.77 9.34
CA TYR A 125 0.26 -46.48 10.02
C TYR A 125 1.22 -45.44 9.44
N LEU A 126 2.52 -45.77 9.33
CA LEU A 126 3.53 -44.89 8.70
C LEU A 126 3.10 -44.41 7.31
N PHE A 127 2.71 -45.33 6.42
CA PHE A 127 2.30 -44.96 5.06
C PHE A 127 1.02 -44.13 5.04
N ARG A 128 0.01 -44.47 5.86
CA ARG A 128 -1.21 -43.66 6.00
C ARG A 128 -0.89 -42.25 6.50
N SER A 129 -0.02 -42.11 7.50
CA SER A 129 0.45 -40.81 7.98
C SER A 129 1.19 -40.04 6.90
N LEU A 130 2.09 -40.69 6.14
CA LEU A 130 2.81 -40.05 5.04
C LEU A 130 1.86 -39.53 3.97
N VAL A 131 0.86 -40.33 3.58
CA VAL A 131 -0.18 -39.90 2.62
C VAL A 131 -0.94 -38.70 3.17
N TRP A 132 -1.45 -38.77 4.39
CA TRP A 132 -2.25 -37.67 4.94
C TRP A 132 -1.44 -36.38 5.13
N VAL A 133 -0.26 -36.48 5.74
CA VAL A 133 0.59 -35.33 6.06
C VAL A 133 1.23 -34.71 4.83
N ASN A 134 1.51 -35.46 3.76
CA ASN A 134 2.11 -34.90 2.55
C ASN A 134 1.06 -34.58 1.48
N LEU A 135 0.21 -35.55 1.10
CA LEU A 135 -0.81 -35.34 0.08
C LEU A 135 -2.01 -34.56 0.64
N GLY A 136 -2.56 -34.97 1.79
CA GLY A 136 -3.72 -34.29 2.39
C GLY A 136 -3.41 -32.83 2.75
N TRP A 137 -2.30 -32.59 3.44
CA TRP A 137 -1.83 -31.23 3.77
C TRP A 137 -1.46 -30.41 2.52
N GLY A 138 -0.82 -31.03 1.52
CA GLY A 138 -0.48 -30.37 0.26
C GLY A 138 -1.72 -29.90 -0.50
N LEU A 139 -2.76 -30.74 -0.57
CA LEU A 139 -4.05 -30.38 -1.17
C LEU A 139 -4.78 -29.30 -0.36
N LEU A 140 -4.73 -29.38 0.96
CA LEU A 140 -5.30 -28.34 1.84
C LEU A 140 -4.62 -26.99 1.58
N ASN A 141 -3.29 -26.97 1.43
CA ASN A 141 -2.55 -25.75 1.12
C ASN A 141 -2.88 -25.17 -0.25
N LEU A 142 -3.39 -25.96 -1.20
CA LEU A 142 -3.88 -25.46 -2.49
C LEU A 142 -5.28 -24.85 -2.44
N LEU A 143 -5.97 -24.86 -1.30
CA LEU A 143 -7.22 -24.12 -1.16
C LEU A 143 -6.97 -22.62 -1.43
N PRO A 144 -7.87 -21.94 -2.16
CA PRO A 144 -7.76 -20.53 -2.49
C PRO A 144 -8.11 -19.63 -1.29
N ILE A 145 -7.38 -19.82 -0.18
CA ILE A 145 -7.59 -19.19 1.12
C ILE A 145 -6.27 -18.64 1.61
N MET A 146 -6.19 -17.35 1.92
CA MET A 146 -5.02 -16.76 2.57
C MET A 146 -4.94 -17.24 4.04
N PRO A 147 -3.73 -17.47 4.59
CA PRO A 147 -2.41 -17.29 3.98
C PRO A 147 -1.87 -18.56 3.28
N LEU A 148 -2.71 -19.54 2.96
CA LEU A 148 -2.27 -20.80 2.32
C LEU A 148 -1.70 -20.54 0.92
N ASP A 149 -0.94 -21.50 0.41
CA ASP A 149 -0.27 -21.41 -0.89
C ASP A 149 -1.22 -21.19 -2.07
N GLY A 150 -2.40 -21.80 -2.05
CA GLY A 150 -3.46 -21.62 -3.04
C GLY A 150 -4.00 -20.18 -3.03
N GLY A 151 -4.11 -19.57 -1.85
CA GLY A 151 -4.41 -18.14 -1.71
C GLY A 151 -3.32 -17.26 -2.34
N ASN A 152 -2.05 -17.60 -2.11
CA ASN A 152 -0.91 -16.88 -2.72
C ASN A 152 -0.82 -17.11 -4.24
N ILE A 153 -1.19 -18.30 -4.75
CA ILE A 153 -1.31 -18.58 -6.18
C ILE A 153 -2.39 -17.69 -6.80
N VAL A 154 -3.59 -17.64 -6.18
CA VAL A 154 -4.67 -16.75 -6.63
C VAL A 154 -4.23 -15.28 -6.58
N ALA A 155 -3.50 -14.88 -5.55
CA ALA A 155 -2.94 -13.53 -5.46
C ALA A 155 -1.99 -13.22 -6.63
N ALA A 156 -1.06 -14.12 -6.91
CA ALA A 156 -0.14 -13.99 -8.04
C ALA A 156 -0.88 -13.95 -9.39
N LEU A 157 -1.96 -14.72 -9.56
CA LEU A 157 -2.80 -14.69 -10.76
C LEU A 157 -3.46 -13.31 -10.94
N PHE A 158 -4.02 -12.75 -9.87
CA PHE A 158 -4.59 -11.40 -9.92
C PHE A 158 -3.53 -10.32 -10.19
N ASP A 159 -2.31 -10.47 -9.68
CA ASP A 159 -1.22 -9.51 -9.93
C ASP A 159 -0.79 -9.43 -11.41
N PHE A 160 -1.11 -10.42 -12.25
CA PHE A 160 -0.92 -10.29 -13.70
C PHE A 160 -1.90 -9.29 -14.34
N ALA A 161 -3.12 -9.18 -13.81
CA ALA A 161 -4.17 -8.32 -14.35
C ALA A 161 -4.21 -6.95 -13.64
N VAL A 162 -4.03 -6.94 -12.33
CA VAL A 162 -4.10 -5.75 -11.48
C VAL A 162 -2.89 -5.74 -10.54
N PRO A 163 -1.75 -5.19 -10.98
CA PRO A 163 -0.52 -5.19 -10.20
C PRO A 163 -0.70 -4.60 -8.81
N SER A 164 -0.03 -5.20 -7.82
CA SER A 164 -0.01 -4.75 -6.42
C SER A 164 -1.35 -4.86 -5.67
N ARG A 165 -2.39 -5.44 -6.30
CA ARG A 165 -3.70 -5.68 -5.66
C ARG A 165 -4.03 -7.17 -5.51
N GLY A 166 -3.16 -8.06 -5.96
CA GLY A 166 -3.43 -9.49 -6.02
C GLY A 166 -3.80 -10.10 -4.67
N ARG A 167 -3.04 -9.81 -3.62
CA ARG A 167 -3.32 -10.30 -2.26
C ARG A 167 -4.63 -9.76 -1.66
N LEU A 168 -5.00 -8.53 -1.99
CA LEU A 168 -6.27 -7.95 -1.56
C LEU A 168 -7.44 -8.69 -2.23
N LEU A 169 -7.37 -8.88 -3.54
CA LEU A 169 -8.37 -9.62 -4.32
C LEU A 169 -8.47 -11.09 -3.89
N ALA A 170 -7.34 -11.75 -3.66
CA ALA A 170 -7.29 -13.11 -3.13
C ALA A 170 -7.93 -13.23 -1.74
N SER A 171 -7.83 -12.19 -0.90
CA SER A 171 -8.49 -12.18 0.41
C SER A 171 -10.02 -12.18 0.29
N TYR A 172 -10.60 -11.49 -0.71
CA TYR A 172 -12.04 -11.57 -0.98
C TYR A 172 -12.46 -12.97 -1.43
N VAL A 173 -11.69 -13.61 -2.32
CA VAL A 173 -11.92 -15.01 -2.73
C VAL A 173 -11.84 -15.93 -1.51
N SER A 174 -10.86 -15.71 -0.64
CA SER A 174 -10.67 -16.47 0.60
C SER A 174 -11.91 -16.40 1.50
N PHE A 175 -12.47 -15.21 1.74
CA PHE A 175 -13.68 -15.06 2.55
C PHE A 175 -14.88 -15.79 1.96
N ALA A 176 -15.06 -15.74 0.63
CA ALA A 176 -16.15 -16.46 -0.03
C ALA A 176 -16.02 -17.98 0.13
N VAL A 177 -14.80 -18.51 -0.07
CA VAL A 177 -14.50 -19.94 0.05
C VAL A 177 -14.63 -20.40 1.50
N ILE A 178 -14.10 -19.64 2.46
CA ILE A 178 -14.24 -19.93 3.89
C ILE A 178 -15.72 -19.92 4.29
N GLY A 179 -16.50 -18.93 3.86
CA GLY A 179 -17.93 -18.83 4.17
C GLY A 179 -18.71 -20.04 3.66
N MET A 180 -18.45 -20.46 2.42
CA MET A 180 -19.05 -21.67 1.83
C MET A 180 -18.67 -22.93 2.61
N LEU A 181 -17.38 -23.15 2.87
CA LEU A 181 -16.90 -24.34 3.58
C LEU A 181 -17.40 -24.37 5.03
N PHE A 182 -17.50 -23.21 5.68
CA PHE A 182 -18.00 -23.10 7.06
C PHE A 182 -19.44 -23.59 7.17
N VAL A 183 -20.31 -23.23 6.22
CA VAL A 183 -21.69 -23.75 6.18
C VAL A 183 -21.71 -25.27 6.07
N VAL A 184 -20.88 -25.83 5.17
CA VAL A 184 -20.77 -27.28 4.97
C VAL A 184 -20.28 -27.98 6.24
N THR A 185 -19.17 -27.53 6.84
CA THR A 185 -18.58 -28.19 8.02
C THR A 185 -19.47 -28.08 9.25
N VAL A 186 -20.23 -27.00 9.41
CA VAL A 186 -21.22 -26.87 10.48
C VAL A 186 -22.40 -27.82 10.25
N ALA A 187 -22.95 -27.87 9.03
CA ALA A 187 -24.07 -28.74 8.69
C ALA A 187 -23.73 -30.24 8.87
N THR A 188 -22.50 -30.63 8.58
CA THR A 188 -22.00 -32.01 8.74
C THR A 188 -21.39 -32.29 10.12
N ARG A 189 -21.42 -31.31 11.05
CA ARG A 189 -20.86 -31.41 12.41
C ARG A 189 -19.35 -31.72 12.44
N MET A 190 -18.60 -31.30 11.43
CA MET A 190 -17.14 -31.40 11.36
C MET A 190 -16.47 -30.28 12.17
N TYR A 191 -16.67 -30.26 13.49
CA TYR A 191 -16.19 -29.17 14.36
C TYR A 191 -14.68 -28.87 14.27
N PRO A 192 -13.76 -29.86 14.17
CA PRO A 192 -12.34 -29.56 14.01
C PRO A 192 -12.04 -28.76 12.73
N ALA A 193 -12.71 -29.10 11.62
CA ALA A 193 -12.58 -28.37 10.36
C ALA A 193 -13.18 -26.95 10.47
N THR A 194 -14.31 -26.81 11.17
CA THR A 194 -14.91 -25.50 11.46
C THR A 194 -13.95 -24.60 12.25
N ILE A 195 -13.27 -25.14 13.27
CA ILE A 195 -12.27 -24.38 14.04
C ILE A 195 -11.10 -23.95 13.15
N LEU A 196 -10.59 -24.86 12.31
CA LEU A 196 -9.53 -24.54 11.35
C LEU A 196 -9.95 -23.40 10.40
N LEU A 197 -11.17 -23.44 9.87
CA LEU A 197 -11.70 -22.40 9.00
C LEU A 197 -11.83 -21.05 9.70
N LEU A 198 -12.19 -21.03 11.00
CA LEU A 198 -12.21 -19.80 11.80
C LEU A 198 -10.79 -19.22 11.98
N LEU A 199 -9.80 -20.06 12.24
CA LEU A 199 -8.40 -19.64 12.35
C LEU A 199 -7.87 -19.11 11.01
N LEU A 200 -8.21 -19.77 9.90
CA LEU A 200 -7.87 -19.30 8.56
C LEU A 200 -8.60 -18.00 8.22
N GLY A 201 -9.87 -17.84 8.61
CA GLY A 201 -10.65 -16.61 8.44
C GLY A 201 -10.04 -15.44 9.20
N PHE A 202 -9.61 -15.66 10.44
CA PHE A 202 -8.88 -14.66 11.22
C PHE A 202 -7.53 -14.30 10.57
N SER A 203 -6.80 -15.28 10.06
CA SER A 203 -5.52 -15.06 9.37
C SER A 203 -5.71 -14.31 8.04
N THR A 204 -6.73 -14.66 7.25
CA THR A 204 -7.15 -13.93 6.05
C THR A 204 -7.48 -12.48 6.40
N TYR A 205 -8.23 -12.25 7.49
CA TYR A 205 -8.59 -10.91 7.92
C TYR A 205 -7.36 -10.06 8.30
N GLN A 206 -6.36 -10.65 8.93
CA GLN A 206 -5.09 -9.95 9.20
C GLN A 206 -4.38 -9.54 7.90
N VAL A 207 -4.32 -10.44 6.91
CA VAL A 207 -3.74 -10.14 5.59
C VAL A 207 -4.53 -9.03 4.88
N PHE A 208 -5.86 -9.13 4.87
CA PHE A 208 -6.76 -8.15 4.27
C PHE A 208 -6.57 -6.76 4.89
N ARG A 209 -6.53 -6.68 6.22
CA ARG A 209 -6.31 -5.42 6.94
C ARG A 209 -4.97 -4.81 6.57
N ALA A 210 -3.90 -5.61 6.57
CA ALA A 210 -2.55 -5.14 6.25
C ALA A 210 -2.44 -4.59 4.82
N GLU A 211 -3.07 -5.26 3.84
CA GLU A 211 -3.07 -4.81 2.45
C GLU A 211 -3.94 -3.57 2.23
N ARG A 212 -5.10 -3.48 2.88
CA ARG A 212 -5.95 -2.28 2.80
C ARG A 212 -5.28 -1.03 3.36
N GLN A 213 -4.46 -1.18 4.41
CA GLN A 213 -3.64 -0.09 4.95
C GLN A 213 -2.48 0.28 4.03
N ARG A 214 -1.89 -0.68 3.30
CA ARG A 214 -0.82 -0.39 2.32
C ARG A 214 -1.33 0.40 1.11
N SER A 215 -2.57 0.18 0.69
CA SER A 215 -3.17 0.90 -0.44
C SER A 215 -3.65 2.31 -0.13
N THR A 216 -3.60 2.75 1.14
CA THR A 216 -4.11 4.06 1.60
C THR A 216 -3.03 4.98 2.19
N ILE A 217 -1.76 4.58 2.19
CA ILE A 217 -0.69 5.38 2.77
C ILE A 217 0.29 5.75 1.67
N LEU A 218 0.17 6.99 1.15
CA LEU A 218 1.27 7.65 0.45
C LEU A 218 2.54 7.45 1.29
N PRO A 219 3.65 6.96 0.72
CA PRO A 219 4.86 6.70 1.48
C PRO A 219 5.32 8.00 2.15
N ARG A 220 5.20 8.07 3.48
CA ARG A 220 5.44 9.31 4.25
C ARG A 220 6.74 10.01 3.86
N GLY A 221 7.80 9.25 3.59
CA GLY A 221 9.08 9.83 3.16
C GLY A 221 9.01 10.58 1.83
N LEU A 222 8.22 10.14 0.85
CA LEU A 222 8.06 10.88 -0.42
C LEU A 222 7.18 12.11 -0.26
N VAL A 223 6.16 12.05 0.58
CA VAL A 223 5.32 13.21 0.92
C VAL A 223 6.16 14.25 1.67
N GLU A 224 6.95 13.83 2.66
CA GLU A 224 7.90 14.70 3.38
C GLU A 224 8.95 15.30 2.45
N GLN A 225 9.50 14.52 1.50
CA GLN A 225 10.42 15.03 0.48
C GLN A 225 9.76 16.07 -0.42
N ALA A 226 8.53 15.82 -0.87
CA ALA A 226 7.77 16.77 -1.68
C ALA A 226 7.51 18.07 -0.90
N PHE A 227 7.05 18.00 0.35
CA PHE A 227 6.88 19.20 1.18
C PHE A 227 8.20 19.94 1.43
N MET A 228 9.29 19.24 1.74
CA MET A 228 10.61 19.86 1.91
C MET A 228 11.14 20.48 0.61
N ALA A 229 10.82 19.92 -0.55
CA ALA A 229 11.18 20.50 -1.84
C ALA A 229 10.36 21.77 -2.12
N LEU A 230 9.06 21.75 -1.81
CA LEU A 230 8.16 22.90 -1.91
C LEU A 230 8.62 24.05 -1.01
N GLU A 231 8.96 23.78 0.26
CA GLU A 231 9.46 24.80 1.19
C GLU A 231 10.79 25.44 0.75
N ARG A 232 11.64 24.65 0.09
CA ARG A 232 12.93 25.13 -0.46
C ARG A 232 12.80 25.80 -1.82
N GLY A 233 11.62 25.77 -2.45
CA GLY A 233 11.41 26.23 -3.82
C GLY A 233 12.11 25.36 -4.87
N ASP A 234 12.44 24.12 -4.54
CA ASP A 234 13.07 23.15 -5.44
C ASP A 234 12.01 22.49 -6.32
N GLY A 235 11.68 23.13 -7.44
CA GLY A 235 10.69 22.62 -8.39
C GLY A 235 11.05 21.25 -8.97
N ALA A 236 12.33 21.00 -9.25
CA ALA A 236 12.79 19.74 -9.83
C ALA A 236 12.63 18.57 -8.84
N GLY A 237 13.08 18.74 -7.60
CA GLY A 237 12.89 17.75 -6.54
C GLY A 237 11.42 17.49 -6.23
N LEU A 238 10.58 18.52 -6.30
CA LEU A 238 9.13 18.39 -6.12
C LEU A 238 8.48 17.58 -7.27
N VAL A 239 8.85 17.86 -8.52
CA VAL A 239 8.40 17.08 -9.68
C VAL A 239 8.81 15.62 -9.57
N GLU A 240 10.05 15.34 -9.15
CA GLU A 240 10.55 13.97 -8.98
C GLU A 240 9.73 13.21 -7.92
N ALA A 241 9.57 13.78 -6.74
CA ALA A 241 8.81 13.16 -5.65
C ALA A 241 7.33 12.98 -6.03
N ALA A 242 6.69 14.00 -6.61
CA ALA A 242 5.30 13.95 -7.03
C ALA A 242 5.07 12.94 -8.17
N SER A 243 5.98 12.84 -9.15
CA SER A 243 5.88 11.85 -10.24
C SER A 243 5.96 10.42 -9.70
N GLN A 244 6.80 10.18 -8.69
CA GLN A 244 6.86 8.89 -8.01
C GLN A 244 5.57 8.56 -7.27
N LEU A 245 4.91 9.55 -6.66
CA LEU A 245 3.61 9.37 -6.02
C LEU A 245 2.52 9.00 -7.04
N VAL A 246 2.46 9.72 -8.18
CA VAL A 246 1.55 9.40 -9.28
C VAL A 246 1.80 7.99 -9.82
N ALA A 247 3.05 7.63 -10.07
CA ALA A 247 3.42 6.31 -10.60
C ALA A 247 3.09 5.16 -9.65
N LYS A 248 3.16 5.39 -8.34
CA LYS A 248 2.81 4.38 -7.32
C LYS A 248 1.30 4.12 -7.26
N GLY A 249 0.50 5.11 -7.63
CA GLY A 249 -0.95 5.07 -7.50
C GLY A 249 -1.42 5.14 -6.03
N GLY A 250 -2.73 5.19 -5.84
CA GLY A 250 -3.32 5.34 -4.51
C GLY A 250 -4.84 5.40 -4.59
N SER A 251 -5.46 5.94 -3.55
CA SER A 251 -6.84 6.40 -3.63
C SER A 251 -6.97 7.58 -4.60
N THR A 252 -8.20 7.91 -5.00
CA THR A 252 -8.46 9.11 -5.82
C THR A 252 -7.92 10.37 -5.15
N GLU A 253 -8.06 10.48 -3.83
CA GLU A 253 -7.60 11.62 -3.04
C GLU A 253 -6.06 11.72 -2.99
N ASP A 254 -5.37 10.58 -2.89
CA ASP A 254 -3.91 10.49 -2.94
C ASP A 254 -3.36 10.92 -4.31
N LEU A 255 -4.06 10.52 -5.38
CA LEU A 255 -3.71 10.90 -6.74
C LEU A 255 -3.93 12.38 -6.99
N ASP A 256 -5.05 12.94 -6.52
CA ASP A 256 -5.33 14.37 -6.58
C ASP A 256 -4.26 15.17 -5.81
N GLU A 257 -3.81 14.70 -4.65
CA GLU A 257 -2.69 15.31 -3.92
C GLU A 257 -1.37 15.23 -4.70
N ALA A 258 -1.05 14.09 -5.29
CA ALA A 258 0.16 13.92 -6.09
C ALA A 258 0.17 14.82 -7.33
N PHE A 259 -0.96 14.94 -8.04
CA PHE A 259 -1.11 15.85 -9.17
C PHE A 259 -1.04 17.31 -8.75
N HIS A 260 -1.61 17.67 -7.60
CA HIS A 260 -1.50 19.01 -7.03
C HIS A 260 -0.04 19.38 -6.72
N LEU A 261 0.72 18.48 -6.09
CA LEU A 261 2.16 18.68 -5.83
C LEU A 261 2.98 18.73 -7.13
N LEU A 262 2.62 17.90 -8.11
CA LEU A 262 3.26 17.90 -9.43
C LEU A 262 3.05 19.25 -10.14
N ALA A 263 1.84 19.80 -10.11
CA ALA A 263 1.53 21.10 -10.69
C ALA A 263 2.34 22.22 -10.03
N TRP A 264 2.50 22.19 -8.71
CA TRP A 264 3.40 23.10 -7.98
C TRP A 264 4.85 22.99 -8.46
N GLY A 265 5.38 21.77 -8.59
CA GLY A 265 6.74 21.54 -9.04
C GLY A 265 6.98 22.05 -10.46
N ARG A 266 6.04 21.82 -11.37
CA ARG A 266 6.10 22.29 -12.77
C ARG A 266 6.02 23.81 -12.86
N LEU A 267 5.17 24.44 -12.04
CA LEU A 267 5.07 25.90 -11.98
C LEU A 267 6.39 26.52 -11.48
N LEU A 268 6.97 25.98 -10.40
CA LEU A 268 8.29 26.42 -9.90
C LEU A 268 9.42 26.19 -10.90
N GLY A 269 9.34 25.13 -11.71
CA GLY A 269 10.26 24.83 -12.81
C GLY A 269 10.09 25.73 -14.04
N GLY A 270 9.08 26.60 -14.08
CA GLY A 270 8.81 27.46 -15.24
C GLY A 270 8.08 26.76 -16.39
N GLU A 271 7.34 25.69 -16.11
CA GLU A 271 6.61 24.86 -17.08
C GLU A 271 5.08 24.98 -16.90
N PRO A 272 4.47 26.16 -17.11
CA PRO A 272 3.08 26.41 -16.75
C PRO A 272 2.06 25.59 -17.54
N ARG A 273 2.39 25.15 -18.76
CA ARG A 273 1.53 24.26 -19.56
C ARG A 273 1.45 22.85 -18.96
N GLU A 274 2.57 22.36 -18.42
CA GLU A 274 2.61 21.05 -17.77
C GLU A 274 1.93 21.12 -16.40
N ALA A 275 2.05 22.25 -15.70
CA ALA A 275 1.29 22.50 -14.47
C ALA A 275 -0.23 22.47 -14.73
N GLU A 276 -0.72 23.13 -15.79
CA GLU A 276 -2.15 23.07 -16.17
C GLU A 276 -2.59 21.64 -16.52
N ALA A 277 -1.76 20.89 -17.24
CA ALA A 277 -2.06 19.49 -17.57
C ALA A 277 -2.17 18.60 -16.32
N ALA A 278 -1.31 18.81 -15.32
CA ALA A 278 -1.37 18.10 -14.05
C ALA A 278 -2.67 18.42 -13.28
N LEU A 279 -3.07 19.70 -13.21
CA LEU A 279 -4.35 20.10 -12.59
C LEU A 279 -5.55 19.46 -13.28
N ARG A 280 -5.57 19.40 -14.62
CA ARG A 280 -6.63 18.75 -15.39
C ARG A 280 -6.69 17.24 -15.22
N SER A 281 -5.64 16.63 -14.68
CA SER A 281 -5.57 15.19 -14.42
C SER A 281 -6.20 14.79 -13.08
N MET A 282 -6.52 15.77 -12.23
CA MET A 282 -7.27 15.53 -10.98
C MET A 282 -8.71 15.11 -11.29
N SER A 283 -9.27 14.23 -10.45
CA SER A 283 -10.63 13.70 -10.64
C SER A 283 -11.73 14.73 -10.32
N GLY A 284 -11.39 15.72 -9.49
CA GLY A 284 -12.30 16.78 -9.04
C GLY A 284 -12.93 16.56 -7.66
N ASP A 285 -12.64 15.43 -6.98
CA ASP A 285 -13.08 15.21 -5.59
C ASP A 285 -12.36 16.19 -4.63
N ARG A 286 -11.11 16.55 -4.94
CA ARG A 286 -10.40 17.65 -4.28
C ARG A 286 -10.45 18.90 -5.16
N ILE A 287 -10.94 20.00 -4.60
CA ILE A 287 -10.88 21.31 -5.26
C ILE A 287 -9.41 21.75 -5.29
N ALA A 288 -8.87 22.01 -6.47
CA ALA A 288 -7.53 22.55 -6.64
C ALA A 288 -7.40 23.86 -5.84
N ASP A 289 -6.22 24.11 -5.26
CA ASP A 289 -5.97 25.36 -4.55
C ASP A 289 -6.14 26.55 -5.52
N PRO A 290 -7.08 27.48 -5.29
CA PRO A 290 -7.29 28.63 -6.16
C PRO A 290 -6.02 29.48 -6.35
N ALA A 291 -5.10 29.45 -5.37
CA ALA A 291 -3.81 30.13 -5.49
C ALA A 291 -2.95 29.52 -6.60
N LEU A 292 -2.88 28.19 -6.67
CA LEU A 292 -2.10 27.46 -7.66
C LEU A 292 -2.72 27.60 -9.06
N GLU A 293 -4.02 27.38 -9.18
CA GLU A 293 -4.73 27.48 -10.46
C GLU A 293 -4.63 28.91 -11.02
N GLY A 294 -4.84 29.92 -10.16
CA GLY A 294 -4.64 31.32 -10.51
C GLY A 294 -3.21 31.62 -10.95
N ALA A 295 -2.19 31.11 -10.24
CA ALA A 295 -0.79 31.32 -10.59
C ALA A 295 -0.42 30.70 -11.95
N VAL A 296 -0.90 29.48 -12.22
CA VAL A 296 -0.72 28.81 -13.52
C VAL A 296 -1.34 29.64 -14.65
N LEU A 297 -2.56 30.17 -14.46
CA LEU A 297 -3.24 31.00 -15.46
C LEU A 297 -2.50 32.31 -15.74
N VAL A 298 -1.91 32.94 -14.72
CA VAL A 298 -1.07 34.14 -14.90
C VAL A 298 0.15 33.82 -15.77
N GLU A 299 0.88 32.75 -15.47
CA GLU A 299 2.05 32.36 -16.28
C GLU A 299 1.70 31.90 -17.69
N LEU A 300 0.47 31.44 -17.92
CA LEU A 300 -0.06 31.14 -19.26
C LEU A 300 -0.52 32.39 -20.03
N GLY A 301 -0.46 33.59 -19.43
CA GLY A 301 -0.90 34.82 -20.06
C GLY A 301 -2.42 34.99 -20.09
N ARG A 302 -3.15 34.37 -19.13
CA ARG A 302 -4.61 34.45 -18.97
C ARG A 302 -4.99 35.18 -17.67
N PRO A 303 -4.53 36.42 -17.42
CA PRO A 303 -4.74 37.10 -16.13
C PRO A 303 -6.23 37.41 -15.84
N ASN A 304 -7.07 37.56 -16.87
CA ASN A 304 -8.51 37.78 -16.70
C ASN A 304 -9.21 36.60 -16.00
N ASP A 305 -8.82 35.37 -16.35
CA ASP A 305 -9.37 34.16 -15.74
C ASP A 305 -8.75 33.91 -14.35
N ALA A 306 -7.52 34.39 -14.13
CA ALA A 306 -6.78 34.19 -12.89
C ALA A 306 -7.27 35.07 -11.72
N ILE A 307 -7.69 36.32 -12.00
CA ILE A 307 -8.03 37.30 -10.96
C ILE A 307 -9.09 36.79 -9.97
N PRO A 308 -10.24 36.23 -10.40
CA PRO A 308 -11.25 35.75 -9.45
C PRO A 308 -10.74 34.65 -8.51
N LEU A 309 -9.90 33.74 -9.03
CA LEU A 309 -9.29 32.65 -8.26
C LEU A 309 -8.26 33.18 -7.25
N LEU A 310 -7.44 34.15 -7.67
CA LEU A 310 -6.45 34.79 -6.82
C LEU A 310 -7.08 35.67 -5.74
N GLU A 311 -8.20 36.34 -6.03
CA GLU A 311 -9.01 37.07 -5.05
C GLU A 311 -9.56 36.13 -3.98
N GLN A 312 -10.13 34.99 -4.40
CA GLN A 312 -10.59 33.94 -3.48
C GLN A 312 -9.44 33.37 -2.62
N ALA A 313 -8.24 33.22 -3.19
CA ALA A 313 -7.07 32.77 -2.45
C ALA A 313 -6.56 33.82 -1.45
N CYS A 314 -6.57 35.11 -1.82
CA CYS A 314 -6.19 36.21 -0.93
C CYS A 314 -7.14 36.35 0.27
N GLU A 315 -8.44 36.11 0.07
CA GLU A 315 -9.44 36.03 1.17
C GLU A 315 -9.07 35.00 2.24
N ARG A 316 -8.37 33.93 1.85
CA ARG A 316 -7.91 32.85 2.75
C ARG A 316 -6.57 33.12 3.44
N GLY A 317 -5.90 34.23 3.12
CA GLY A 317 -4.67 34.68 3.79
C GLY A 317 -3.36 34.05 3.28
N GLY A 318 -3.31 33.56 2.04
CA GLY A 318 -2.09 32.97 1.46
C GLY A 318 -1.13 34.02 0.89
N THR A 319 0.10 34.10 1.44
CA THR A 319 1.15 35.03 0.96
C THR A 319 1.60 34.77 -0.47
N PHE A 320 1.55 33.53 -0.93
CA PHE A 320 1.90 33.15 -2.29
C PHE A 320 0.92 33.75 -3.33
N ALA A 321 -0.38 33.74 -3.01
CA ALA A 321 -1.43 34.26 -3.88
C ALA A 321 -1.29 35.77 -4.11
N GLU A 322 -0.82 36.52 -3.11
CA GLU A 322 -0.64 37.97 -3.22
C GLU A 322 0.33 38.33 -4.36
N GLY A 323 1.45 37.62 -4.49
CA GLY A 323 2.45 37.91 -5.51
C GLY A 323 1.91 37.74 -6.93
N TYR A 324 1.18 36.65 -7.17
CA TYR A 324 0.53 36.39 -8.45
C TYR A 324 -0.67 37.30 -8.69
N TYR A 325 -1.39 37.71 -7.65
CA TYR A 325 -2.46 38.71 -7.78
C TYR A 325 -1.92 40.05 -8.27
N VAL A 326 -0.84 40.55 -7.65
CA VAL A 326 -0.18 41.79 -8.11
C VAL A 326 0.29 41.66 -9.55
N LYS A 327 0.87 40.51 -9.90
CA LYS A 327 1.31 40.21 -11.28
C LYS A 327 0.11 40.21 -12.25
N ALA A 328 -0.99 39.55 -11.92
CA ALA A 328 -2.19 39.49 -12.75
C ALA A 328 -2.81 40.88 -12.99
N VAL A 329 -2.94 41.67 -11.93
CA VAL A 329 -3.47 43.04 -12.00
C VAL A 329 -2.59 43.93 -12.87
N ARG A 330 -1.26 43.79 -12.75
CA ARG A 330 -0.30 44.50 -13.60
C ARG A 330 -0.47 44.12 -15.07
N ASP A 331 -0.51 42.83 -15.37
CA ASP A 331 -0.52 42.32 -16.75
C ASP A 331 -1.83 42.64 -17.47
N LEU A 332 -2.96 42.69 -16.73
CA LEU A 332 -4.27 43.09 -17.26
C LEU A 332 -4.52 44.60 -17.21
N GLY A 333 -3.81 45.34 -16.35
CA GLY A 333 -4.09 46.75 -16.06
C GLY A 333 -5.34 46.96 -15.19
N ALA A 334 -5.78 45.94 -14.44
CA ALA A 334 -7.05 45.91 -13.69
C ALA A 334 -7.00 46.68 -12.35
N PHE A 335 -6.33 47.83 -12.30
CA PHE A 335 -6.09 48.58 -11.06
C PHE A 335 -7.38 49.05 -10.36
N SER A 336 -8.39 49.47 -11.14
CA SER A 336 -9.68 49.90 -10.60
C SER A 336 -10.44 48.75 -9.93
N GLN A 337 -10.39 47.55 -10.52
CA GLN A 337 -10.98 46.33 -9.96
C GLN A 337 -10.26 45.96 -8.65
N ALA A 338 -8.94 45.96 -8.66
CA ALA A 338 -8.15 45.66 -7.46
C ALA A 338 -8.43 46.64 -6.31
N ALA A 339 -8.53 47.94 -6.60
CA ALA A 339 -8.90 48.94 -5.61
C ALA A 339 -10.31 48.71 -5.04
N GLN A 340 -11.27 48.30 -5.87
CA GLN A 340 -12.63 47.99 -5.43
C GLN A 340 -12.68 46.73 -4.57
N PHE A 341 -11.98 45.66 -4.98
CA PHE A 341 -11.88 44.40 -4.23
C PHE A 341 -11.30 44.62 -2.83
N LEU A 342 -10.27 45.45 -2.70
CA LEU A 342 -9.59 45.72 -1.44
C LEU A 342 -10.32 46.74 -0.54
N SER A 343 -11.22 47.53 -1.12
CA SER A 343 -11.98 48.57 -0.39
C SER A 343 -13.34 48.08 0.11
N ARG A 344 -13.77 46.87 -0.24
CA ARG A 344 -15.07 46.33 0.20
C ARG A 344 -15.05 45.99 1.70
N PRO A 345 -16.19 46.06 2.41
CA PRO A 345 -16.28 45.62 3.79
C PRO A 345 -15.88 44.15 3.94
N GLY A 346 -14.94 43.85 4.84
CA GLY A 346 -14.42 42.48 5.02
C GLY A 346 -13.42 42.01 3.97
N ALA A 347 -12.83 42.94 3.18
CA ALA A 347 -11.76 42.62 2.25
C ALA A 347 -10.55 41.93 2.93
N PRO A 348 -9.83 41.06 2.21
CA PRO A 348 -8.57 40.51 2.71
C PRO A 348 -7.55 41.61 2.99
N ARG A 349 -6.80 41.45 4.07
CA ARG A 349 -5.63 42.29 4.36
C ARG A 349 -4.42 41.72 3.64
N LEU A 350 -4.16 42.22 2.45
CA LEU A 350 -2.89 41.96 1.77
C LEU A 350 -1.72 42.55 2.55
N SER A 351 -0.52 42.00 2.35
CA SER A 351 0.71 42.57 2.91
C SER A 351 0.94 44.02 2.47
N ALA A 352 1.54 44.83 3.35
CA ALA A 352 1.89 46.22 3.05
C ALA A 352 2.73 46.34 1.76
N LYS A 353 3.62 45.37 1.50
CA LYS A 353 4.42 45.28 0.29
C LYS A 353 3.56 45.11 -0.96
N ALA A 354 2.58 44.21 -0.93
CA ALA A 354 1.68 43.97 -2.07
C ALA A 354 0.84 45.20 -2.39
N VAL A 355 0.25 45.84 -1.36
CA VAL A 355 -0.56 47.06 -1.53
C VAL A 355 0.29 48.21 -2.05
N HIS A 356 1.50 48.41 -1.50
CA HIS A 356 2.43 49.43 -1.99
C HIS A 356 2.82 49.21 -3.46
N THR A 357 3.07 47.96 -3.85
CA THR A 357 3.42 47.60 -5.23
C THR A 357 2.25 47.91 -6.18
N LEU A 358 1.03 47.53 -5.81
CA LEU A 358 -0.17 47.86 -6.60
C LEU A 358 -0.38 49.37 -6.76
N GLN A 359 -0.14 50.14 -5.69
CA GLN A 359 -0.23 51.60 -5.73
C GLN A 359 0.79 52.20 -6.71
N GLN A 360 2.06 51.78 -6.63
CA GLN A 360 3.10 52.26 -7.55
C GLN A 360 2.80 51.92 -9.01
N LEU A 361 2.33 50.69 -9.26
CA LEU A 361 1.94 50.25 -10.60
C LEU A 361 0.74 51.03 -11.13
N ALA A 362 -0.26 51.30 -10.30
CA ALA A 362 -1.41 52.12 -10.66
C ALA A 362 -1.00 53.57 -11.00
N LEU A 363 -0.07 54.17 -10.24
CA LEU A 363 0.48 55.49 -10.54
C LEU A 363 1.25 55.51 -11.86
N ALA A 364 2.09 54.50 -12.10
CA ALA A 364 2.83 54.35 -13.36
C ALA A 364 1.89 54.21 -14.57
N ALA A 365 0.77 53.51 -14.39
CA ALA A 365 -0.28 53.35 -15.40
C ALA A 365 -1.24 54.56 -15.49
N LYS A 366 -1.00 55.65 -14.74
CA LYS A 366 -1.87 56.84 -14.66
C LYS A 366 -3.30 56.58 -14.16
N ALA A 367 -3.51 55.48 -13.44
CA ALA A 367 -4.78 55.14 -12.79
C ALA A 367 -4.89 55.82 -11.40
N PHE A 368 -4.93 57.17 -11.39
CA PHE A 368 -4.80 57.97 -10.17
C PHE A 368 -5.89 57.69 -9.12
N GLU A 369 -7.15 57.50 -9.54
CA GLU A 369 -8.25 57.18 -8.61
C GLU A 369 -8.04 55.84 -7.91
N ALA A 370 -7.59 54.82 -8.65
CA ALA A 370 -7.27 53.51 -8.09
C ALA A 370 -6.08 53.61 -7.12
N ALA A 371 -5.04 54.35 -7.50
CA ALA A 371 -3.88 54.59 -6.64
C ALA A 371 -4.25 55.30 -5.33
N GLN A 372 -5.14 56.30 -5.39
CA GLN A 372 -5.62 57.02 -4.20
C GLN A 372 -6.41 56.10 -3.26
N LYS A 373 -7.30 55.27 -3.81
CA LYS A 373 -8.05 54.28 -3.03
C LYS A 373 -7.12 53.26 -2.35
N LEU A 374 -6.14 52.73 -3.08
CA LEU A 374 -5.15 51.81 -2.52
C LEU A 374 -4.32 52.44 -1.39
N ALA A 375 -3.97 53.73 -1.50
CA ALA A 375 -3.26 54.48 -0.47
C ALA A 375 -4.06 54.66 0.83
N SER A 376 -5.40 54.65 0.73
CA SER A 376 -6.29 54.81 1.89
C SER A 376 -6.52 53.51 2.67
N LEU A 377 -5.97 52.38 2.20
CA LEU A 377 -6.16 51.08 2.85
C LEU A 377 -5.36 50.99 4.17
N PRO A 378 -5.91 50.32 5.21
CA PRO A 378 -5.30 50.26 6.54
C PRO A 378 -3.89 49.64 6.56
N ALA A 379 -3.55 48.77 5.61
CA ALA A 379 -2.25 48.10 5.54
C ALA A 379 -1.07 49.06 5.27
N LEU A 380 -1.33 50.30 4.84
CA LEU A 380 -0.34 51.34 4.57
C LEU A 380 -0.33 52.47 5.62
N GLN A 381 -1.27 52.47 6.57
CA GLN A 381 -1.25 53.44 7.66
C GLN A 381 -0.28 52.94 8.74
N PRO A 382 0.73 53.75 9.16
CA PRO A 382 1.49 53.43 10.36
C PRO A 382 0.50 53.29 11.51
N ALA A 383 0.66 52.26 12.34
CA ALA A 383 -0.16 52.07 13.54
C ALA A 383 -0.14 53.37 14.34
N THR A 384 -1.25 54.11 14.30
CA THR A 384 -1.39 55.30 15.14
C THR A 384 -1.53 54.80 16.56
N ASP A 385 -0.56 55.16 17.40
CA ASP A 385 -0.59 55.01 18.85
C ASP A 385 -1.93 55.49 19.41
N GLN A 386 -2.86 54.56 19.65
CA GLN A 386 -4.07 54.78 20.44
C GLN A 386 -4.32 53.59 21.37
N GLU A 387 -3.28 53.21 22.12
CA GLU A 387 -3.42 52.56 23.44
C GLU A 387 -2.61 53.37 24.45
N ASN A 388 -3.18 54.51 24.87
CA ASN A 388 -2.91 55.17 26.15
C ASN A 388 -3.98 56.24 26.37
N ALA A 389 -5.12 55.84 26.93
CA ALA A 389 -5.97 56.66 27.79
C ALA A 389 -6.88 55.75 28.61
#